data_AF-A0A956HCG5-F1
#
_entry.id   AF-A0A956HCG5-F1
#
_cell.length_a   1.000
_cell.length_b   1.000
_cell.length_c   1.000
_cell.angle_alpha   90.00
_cell.angle_beta   90.00
_cell.angle_gamma   90.00
#
_symmetry.space_group_name_H-M   'P 1'
#
loop_
_entity.id
_entity.type
_entity.pdbx_description
1 polymer ?
#
loop_
_entity_poly.entity_id
_entity_poly.type
_entity_poly.pdbx_seq_one_letter_code
_entity_poly.pdbx_strand_id
1 'polypeptide(L)'
;MHGLSWSRRCLLLGCVAVGCGGEDDGSSASGGTAGTAASTAGTAVTGSDSDASSDASTGDGTATTGATTAGTTTGATTAGTTVGTTGPDTDPTETSDTDTGDTDGEPGVVPASGCPGRLAPLELTGLVAVVGDGSPASCTEQALHDAVAQVNAAEGGGAVTFDCGGPHTITLTQSVFAARSMILDGGGEITLSGGGAVRVIELDHYLDFVLQRITIRDGFVAAGSDNESGAGLLSPWFGTLKVIDATFQDNVSDSQEHDVGGGAIYAGGLTEAVLSGVTFLHNRGSTGGGVLSRSANLRVIDAVFLDNAATSWAEDGQYGNGGGLYIDRMWLDAPVDFVICGATFEGNHAKVHGSAFFSYNLEGSGATFDRCTFRDNDMEGSPDGGTGSVYHQGVPLTLRDSTFAGNVTGGHAGGLFLGSGTNAAITNCTFTDNATAGNAGALWAGSGVVTVTNTTFSGNEADYGPVIFKGQTGSVTLTNVIFADNTTQNEFSARACHETFTDGGGNVQWPDIKNNGNPDTPCAAGALFADPLLEALADNGGPTPTMALPGGSPALDIADACPDADQRGLPRAGLCDAGAYELQP
;
A
#
# COMPACT_ATOMS: atom_id res chain seq x y z
N MET A 1 6.50 16.71 29.61
CA MET A 1 7.67 17.51 29.16
C MET A 1 8.90 16.64 29.01
N HIS A 2 9.18 16.15 27.80
CA HIS A 2 10.52 15.95 27.24
C HIS A 2 10.34 15.45 25.80
N GLY A 3 10.10 16.38 24.87
CA GLY A 3 9.88 16.05 23.47
C GLY A 3 11.16 15.51 22.83
N LEU A 4 11.16 14.22 22.50
CA LEU A 4 12.25 13.58 21.75
C LEU A 4 12.05 13.84 20.25
N SER A 5 12.45 15.04 19.82
CA SER A 5 12.49 15.46 18.42
C SER A 5 13.51 14.62 17.60
N TRP A 6 13.05 13.50 17.04
CA TRP A 6 13.83 12.63 16.14
C TRP A 6 13.77 13.08 14.67
N SER A 7 14.05 14.36 14.41
CA SER A 7 14.26 14.87 13.05
C SER A 7 15.55 14.28 12.43
N ARG A 8 15.44 13.19 11.68
CA ARG A 8 16.56 12.63 10.89
C ARG A 8 16.13 12.07 9.52
N ARG A 9 16.17 12.96 8.51
CA ARG A 9 16.54 12.70 7.11
C ARG A 9 16.11 11.35 6.52
N CYS A 10 15.08 11.38 5.67
CA CYS A 10 14.98 10.47 4.54
C CYS A 10 16.29 10.56 3.74
N LEU A 11 17.10 9.50 3.73
CA LEU A 11 18.42 9.56 3.11
C LEU A 11 18.29 9.22 1.62
N LEU A 12 18.42 10.22 0.75
CA LEU A 12 18.39 10.04 -0.70
C LEU A 12 19.44 9.02 -1.16
N LEU A 13 18.97 7.85 -1.59
CA LEU A 13 19.70 6.83 -2.37
C LEU A 13 18.70 6.11 -3.30
N GLY A 14 18.02 6.91 -4.13
CA GLY A 14 17.00 6.43 -5.08
C GLY A 14 16.69 7.45 -6.18
N CYS A 15 16.31 8.68 -5.81
CA CYS A 15 16.05 9.76 -6.75
C CYS A 15 17.34 10.42 -7.27
N VAL A 16 18.02 9.75 -8.20
CA VAL A 16 18.79 10.46 -9.23
C VAL A 16 17.84 10.69 -10.39
N ALA A 17 17.37 11.94 -10.54
CA ALA A 17 16.66 12.34 -11.75
C ALA A 17 17.59 12.15 -12.95
N VAL A 18 17.27 11.20 -13.83
CA VAL A 18 17.99 11.00 -15.09
C VAL A 18 17.56 12.12 -16.03
N GLY A 19 18.23 13.27 -15.91
CA GLY A 19 18.11 14.34 -16.88
C GLY A 19 18.64 13.86 -18.23
N CYS A 20 17.74 13.51 -19.14
CA CYS A 20 18.05 13.28 -20.55
C CYS A 20 18.45 14.61 -21.20
N GLY A 21 19.70 15.02 -20.97
CA GLY A 21 20.28 16.19 -21.61
C GLY A 21 20.40 15.95 -23.12
N GLY A 22 19.72 16.77 -23.92
CA GLY A 22 19.89 16.76 -25.37
C GLY A 22 21.27 17.27 -25.77
N GLU A 23 22.02 16.46 -26.53
CA GLU A 23 23.30 16.84 -27.12
C GLU A 23 23.08 17.69 -28.38
N ASP A 24 22.90 19.00 -28.19
CA ASP A 24 22.80 19.99 -29.28
C ASP A 24 24.14 20.75 -29.44
N ASP A 25 25.16 20.06 -29.97
CA ASP A 25 26.52 20.57 -30.11
C ASP A 25 26.63 21.50 -31.35
N GLY A 26 26.33 22.79 -31.14
CA GLY A 26 26.03 23.73 -32.22
C GLY A 26 27.20 24.51 -32.82
N SER A 27 26.92 25.27 -33.89
CA SER A 27 27.68 26.50 -34.21
C SER A 27 26.97 27.43 -35.21
N SER A 28 26.81 28.72 -34.85
CA SER A 28 27.56 29.83 -35.49
C SER A 28 27.02 31.24 -35.19
N ALA A 29 27.97 32.18 -35.00
CA ALA A 29 27.93 33.59 -35.42
C ALA A 29 26.79 34.57 -35.00
N SER A 30 27.03 35.22 -33.85
CA SER A 30 27.20 36.69 -33.73
C SER A 30 26.01 37.68 -33.79
N GLY A 31 26.02 38.62 -32.83
CA GLY A 31 25.74 40.04 -33.06
C GLY A 31 24.58 40.67 -32.26
N GLY A 32 24.88 41.59 -31.32
CA GLY A 32 23.82 42.38 -30.66
C GLY A 32 24.18 43.10 -29.35
N THR A 33 24.52 44.40 -29.46
CA THR A 33 24.52 45.44 -28.40
C THR A 33 23.15 45.59 -27.68
N ALA A 34 22.98 46.20 -26.50
CA ALA A 34 23.86 46.61 -25.38
C ALA A 34 22.97 47.24 -24.25
N GLY A 35 23.42 47.29 -22.99
CA GLY A 35 22.71 47.98 -21.89
C GLY A 35 23.52 48.05 -20.59
N THR A 36 23.42 49.16 -19.81
CA THR A 36 24.42 49.51 -18.78
C THR A 36 23.85 50.07 -17.45
N ALA A 37 24.22 49.45 -16.32
CA ALA A 37 24.34 49.99 -14.94
C ALA A 37 24.99 48.88 -14.07
N ALA A 38 25.97 49.01 -13.16
CA ALA A 38 26.51 50.09 -12.29
C ALA A 38 25.56 50.51 -11.15
N SER A 39 25.89 50.49 -9.84
CA SER A 39 27.07 50.01 -9.06
C SER A 39 26.63 49.81 -7.57
N THR A 40 27.41 49.57 -6.50
CA THR A 40 28.87 49.65 -6.19
C THR A 40 29.18 48.81 -4.93
N ALA A 41 30.18 47.91 -4.96
CA ALA A 41 31.46 47.93 -4.20
C ALA A 41 31.46 47.94 -2.64
N GLY A 42 32.21 47.01 -2.04
CA GLY A 42 32.61 46.99 -0.61
C GLY A 42 33.69 45.93 -0.29
N THR A 43 34.91 46.34 0.04
CA THR A 43 36.08 45.52 0.43
C THR A 43 36.02 45.07 1.91
N ALA A 44 36.50 43.90 2.40
CA ALA A 44 37.61 42.97 2.09
C ALA A 44 38.90 43.17 2.94
N VAL A 45 39.18 42.22 3.86
CA VAL A 45 40.38 42.06 4.75
C VAL A 45 40.45 40.56 5.17
N THR A 46 41.14 39.64 4.46
CA THR A 46 42.56 39.17 4.53
C THR A 46 42.96 38.21 5.69
N GLY A 47 43.65 37.11 5.33
CA GLY A 47 44.25 36.05 6.19
C GLY A 47 43.74 34.67 5.76
N SER A 48 44.44 33.79 5.00
CA SER A 48 45.80 33.20 5.16
C SER A 48 45.87 32.25 6.37
N ASP A 49 46.36 31.00 6.30
CA ASP A 49 47.21 30.29 5.32
C ASP A 49 46.64 28.86 5.03
N SER A 50 46.90 28.17 3.91
CA SER A 50 48.11 27.41 3.49
C SER A 50 48.55 26.31 4.49
N ASP A 51 48.95 25.08 4.11
CA ASP A 51 48.91 24.44 2.78
C ASP A 51 49.04 22.88 2.86
N ALA A 52 48.84 22.21 1.72
CA ALA A 52 49.31 20.89 1.28
C ALA A 52 49.86 19.80 2.27
N SER A 53 49.12 18.67 2.29
CA SER A 53 49.62 17.31 1.93
C SER A 53 50.41 16.38 2.90
N SER A 54 50.37 15.10 2.52
CA SER A 54 51.40 14.04 2.64
C SER A 54 51.28 12.90 3.68
N ASP A 55 51.71 11.74 3.18
CA ASP A 55 52.23 10.50 3.76
C ASP A 55 51.41 9.56 4.68
N ALA A 56 51.37 8.31 4.19
CA ALA A 56 50.99 7.09 4.90
C ALA A 56 52.12 6.58 5.81
N SER A 57 51.86 5.51 6.57
CA SER A 57 52.88 4.72 7.27
C SER A 57 52.64 3.21 7.11
N THR A 58 53.73 2.42 7.14
CA THR A 58 53.73 0.98 6.80
C THR A 58 54.71 0.17 7.65
N GLY A 59 54.37 -1.08 7.97
CA GLY A 59 55.25 -2.07 8.64
C GLY A 59 55.29 -1.96 10.17
N ASP A 60 55.78 -2.94 10.93
CA ASP A 60 56.20 -4.34 10.62
C ASP A 60 56.31 -5.11 11.97
N GLY A 61 56.25 -6.44 12.13
CA GLY A 61 56.06 -7.58 11.22
C GLY A 61 56.71 -8.85 11.83
N THR A 62 56.06 -10.02 11.81
CA THR A 62 56.66 -11.32 12.23
C THR A 62 55.74 -12.53 11.92
N ALA A 63 56.31 -13.74 11.74
CA ALA A 63 55.55 -14.96 11.42
C ALA A 63 56.28 -16.26 11.84
N THR A 64 55.53 -17.33 12.17
CA THR A 64 56.07 -18.71 12.29
C THR A 64 55.01 -19.82 12.09
N THR A 65 55.13 -20.53 10.96
CA THR A 65 55.02 -22.01 10.78
C THR A 65 54.01 -22.87 11.57
N GLY A 66 53.16 -23.60 10.86
CA GLY A 66 52.47 -24.84 11.28
C GLY A 66 51.66 -25.45 10.13
N ALA A 67 51.67 -26.77 9.90
CA ALA A 67 51.20 -27.35 8.62
C ALA A 67 50.55 -28.75 8.72
N THR A 68 49.60 -29.02 7.81
CA THR A 68 49.03 -30.34 7.42
C THR A 68 48.25 -31.11 8.51
N THR A 69 47.38 -32.09 8.24
CA THR A 69 47.10 -32.92 7.03
C THR A 69 45.60 -32.99 6.65
N ALA A 70 45.31 -33.53 5.45
CA ALA A 70 43.96 -33.80 4.95
C ALA A 70 43.48 -35.24 5.26
N GLY A 71 42.18 -35.51 5.10
CA GLY A 71 41.57 -36.83 5.29
C GLY A 71 40.22 -37.00 4.57
N THR A 72 40.25 -37.52 3.35
CA THR A 72 39.08 -37.96 2.56
C THR A 72 38.62 -39.38 2.99
N THR A 73 37.54 -40.05 2.54
CA THR A 73 36.68 -39.94 1.33
C THR A 73 35.41 -40.83 1.51
N THR A 74 34.38 -40.67 0.65
CA THR A 74 33.34 -41.67 0.25
C THR A 74 32.35 -42.23 1.32
N GLY A 75 31.15 -42.69 0.97
CA GLY A 75 30.50 -42.80 -0.36
C GLY A 75 29.05 -43.33 -0.30
N ALA A 76 28.34 -43.30 -1.44
CA ALA A 76 26.88 -43.48 -1.55
C ALA A 76 26.37 -44.94 -1.53
N THR A 77 25.04 -45.11 -1.36
CA THR A 77 24.20 -46.06 -2.16
C THR A 77 22.70 -45.77 -1.98
N THR A 78 21.85 -46.35 -2.84
CA THR A 78 20.41 -46.07 -2.98
C THR A 78 19.57 -47.35 -3.08
N ALA A 79 18.28 -47.25 -2.72
CA ALA A 79 17.16 -48.15 -3.05
C ALA A 79 17.09 -49.58 -2.43
N GLY A 80 15.86 -50.00 -2.12
CA GLY A 80 15.48 -51.35 -1.67
C GLY A 80 13.96 -51.43 -1.46
N THR A 81 13.28 -52.45 -2.01
CA THR A 81 11.80 -52.44 -2.23
C THR A 81 11.08 -53.66 -1.64
N THR A 82 9.90 -53.44 -1.03
CA THR A 82 8.79 -54.41 -0.80
C THR A 82 7.48 -53.61 -0.80
N VAL A 83 6.43 -53.86 -1.61
CA VAL A 83 5.59 -55.06 -1.78
C VAL A 83 4.83 -55.41 -0.48
N GLY A 84 3.49 -55.50 -0.42
CA GLY A 84 2.42 -55.32 -1.43
C GLY A 84 1.04 -55.75 -0.88
N THR A 85 0.02 -55.92 -1.74
CA THR A 85 -1.40 -56.34 -1.42
C THR A 85 -2.25 -55.28 -0.67
N THR A 86 -3.57 -55.07 -0.89
CA THR A 86 -4.58 -55.59 -1.85
C THR A 86 -5.76 -54.59 -1.94
N GLY A 87 -6.48 -54.51 -3.07
CA GLY A 87 -7.85 -53.93 -3.17
C GLY A 87 -8.88 -55.03 -3.53
N PRO A 88 -10.10 -54.71 -4.04
CA PRO A 88 -10.71 -53.39 -4.30
C PRO A 88 -12.22 -53.29 -3.90
N ASP A 89 -12.94 -52.32 -4.51
CA ASP A 89 -14.38 -52.27 -4.87
C ASP A 89 -15.50 -51.73 -3.94
N THR A 90 -16.49 -51.10 -4.61
CA THR A 90 -17.85 -50.63 -4.20
C THR A 90 -17.97 -49.51 -3.17
N ASP A 91 -18.98 -48.60 -3.19
CA ASP A 91 -19.86 -47.97 -4.22
C ASP A 91 -20.55 -46.75 -3.52
N PRO A 92 -21.29 -45.83 -4.18
CA PRO A 92 -21.62 -44.49 -3.62
C PRO A 92 -23.03 -44.36 -2.99
N THR A 93 -23.54 -43.11 -2.87
CA THR A 93 -24.70 -42.61 -2.06
C THR A 93 -24.35 -42.46 -0.56
N GLU A 94 -24.84 -41.47 0.20
CA GLU A 94 -25.95 -40.50 0.07
C GLU A 94 -25.42 -39.03 0.06
N THR A 95 -25.89 -38.11 -0.78
CA THR A 95 -27.06 -37.21 -0.62
C THR A 95 -27.12 -36.36 0.67
N SER A 96 -26.78 -35.06 0.51
CA SER A 96 -27.31 -33.86 1.19
C SER A 96 -27.74 -33.91 2.67
N ASP A 97 -27.15 -33.01 3.47
CA ASP A 97 -27.96 -31.97 4.13
C ASP A 97 -27.17 -30.66 4.24
N THR A 98 -27.87 -29.55 4.50
CA THR A 98 -27.31 -28.26 4.90
C THR A 98 -27.00 -28.24 6.39
N ASP A 99 -25.96 -27.52 6.81
CA ASP A 99 -25.89 -27.01 8.17
C ASP A 99 -25.44 -25.54 8.19
N THR A 100 -26.05 -24.79 9.10
CA THR A 100 -25.81 -23.36 9.35
C THR A 100 -25.58 -23.22 10.85
N GLY A 101 -24.34 -23.42 11.29
CA GLY A 101 -23.99 -23.54 12.71
C GLY A 101 -22.64 -22.92 13.03
N ASP A 102 -22.72 -21.72 13.60
CA ASP A 102 -22.06 -21.34 14.86
C ASP A 102 -20.60 -21.78 15.10
N THR A 103 -19.68 -20.82 15.11
CA THR A 103 -18.29 -21.01 15.58
C THR A 103 -17.97 -20.03 16.70
N ASP A 104 -18.13 -20.51 17.94
CA ASP A 104 -17.50 -19.93 19.13
C ASP A 104 -15.99 -19.69 18.88
N GLY A 105 -15.45 -18.64 19.51
CA GLY A 105 -14.15 -18.07 19.16
C GLY A 105 -12.93 -18.96 19.40
N GLU A 106 -12.35 -19.48 18.31
CA GLU A 106 -10.94 -19.91 18.21
C GLU A 106 -10.23 -19.07 17.12
N PRO A 107 -8.89 -18.88 17.16
CA PRO A 107 -8.17 -18.09 16.18
C PRO A 107 -8.32 -18.68 14.76
N GLY A 108 -8.97 -17.94 13.87
CA GLY A 108 -9.35 -18.42 12.54
C GLY A 108 -8.19 -18.98 11.73
N VAL A 109 -8.42 -20.12 11.08
CA VAL A 109 -7.46 -20.73 10.15
C VAL A 109 -7.19 -19.74 9.02
N VAL A 110 -5.96 -19.21 8.96
CA VAL A 110 -5.53 -18.34 7.87
C VAL A 110 -5.62 -19.16 6.57
N PRO A 111 -6.38 -18.70 5.56
CA PRO A 111 -6.47 -19.41 4.28
C PRO A 111 -5.10 -19.50 3.60
N ALA A 112 -4.96 -20.39 2.61
CA ALA A 112 -3.73 -20.49 1.79
C ALA A 112 -3.33 -19.16 1.10
N SER A 113 -4.28 -18.22 1.02
CA SER A 113 -4.09 -16.85 0.53
C SER A 113 -3.24 -15.97 1.48
N GLY A 114 -3.14 -16.32 2.78
CA GLY A 114 -2.52 -15.50 3.81
C GLY A 114 -3.42 -14.40 4.41
N CYS A 115 -4.66 -14.25 3.91
CA CYS A 115 -5.56 -13.18 4.31
C CYS A 115 -6.74 -13.67 5.17
N PRO A 116 -6.92 -13.17 6.41
CA PRO A 116 -8.13 -13.41 7.18
C PRO A 116 -9.34 -12.73 6.54
N GLY A 117 -10.55 -13.22 6.86
CA GLY A 117 -11.79 -12.50 6.60
C GLY A 117 -12.07 -11.42 7.67
N ARG A 118 -13.07 -10.57 7.41
CA ARG A 118 -13.60 -9.57 8.35
C ARG A 118 -13.75 -10.13 9.78
N LEU A 119 -13.25 -9.38 10.77
CA LEU A 119 -13.48 -9.69 12.18
C LEU A 119 -14.93 -9.39 12.56
N ALA A 120 -15.55 -10.29 13.31
CA ALA A 120 -16.80 -9.96 14.01
C ALA A 120 -16.53 -8.96 15.16
N PRO A 121 -17.51 -8.11 15.53
CA PRO A 121 -17.48 -7.33 16.76
C PRO A 121 -17.17 -8.21 17.97
N LEU A 122 -16.36 -7.72 18.90
CA LEU A 122 -15.90 -8.48 20.05
C LEU A 122 -16.93 -8.44 21.19
N GLU A 123 -17.07 -9.56 21.88
CA GLU A 123 -17.95 -9.70 23.05
C GLU A 123 -17.53 -8.78 24.20
N LEU A 124 -18.53 -8.24 24.90
CA LEU A 124 -18.33 -7.25 25.95
C LEU A 124 -17.76 -7.91 27.22
N THR A 125 -16.65 -7.39 27.72
CA THR A 125 -15.93 -7.95 28.89
C THR A 125 -15.67 -6.88 29.94
N GLY A 126 -15.42 -7.30 31.18
CA GLY A 126 -15.16 -6.40 32.32
C GLY A 126 -16.41 -5.65 32.81
N LEU A 127 -16.23 -4.41 33.25
CA LEU A 127 -17.34 -3.51 33.62
C LEU A 127 -18.02 -2.97 32.36
N VAL A 128 -19.33 -3.19 32.19
CA VAL A 128 -20.12 -2.53 31.13
C VAL A 128 -20.79 -1.28 31.70
N ALA A 129 -20.36 -0.11 31.24
CA ALA A 129 -20.99 1.18 31.52
C ALA A 129 -21.90 1.60 30.35
N VAL A 130 -23.07 2.16 30.65
CA VAL A 130 -24.08 2.51 29.63
C VAL A 130 -24.28 4.03 29.59
N VAL A 131 -24.26 4.59 28.38
CA VAL A 131 -24.57 5.99 28.08
C VAL A 131 -26.04 6.09 27.71
N GLY A 132 -26.85 6.77 28.53
CA GLY A 132 -28.29 6.96 28.29
C GLY A 132 -29.19 6.13 29.21
N ASP A 133 -30.49 6.14 28.90
CA ASP A 133 -31.58 5.54 29.71
C ASP A 133 -32.77 5.02 28.87
N GLY A 134 -32.55 4.80 27.57
CA GLY A 134 -33.59 4.48 26.60
C GLY A 134 -34.23 5.71 25.94
N SER A 135 -33.75 6.92 26.23
CA SER A 135 -34.22 8.16 25.60
C SER A 135 -33.11 8.91 24.86
N PRO A 136 -33.40 9.54 23.71
CA PRO A 136 -32.42 10.38 23.00
C PRO A 136 -31.96 11.62 23.78
N ALA A 137 -32.58 11.95 24.91
CA ALA A 137 -32.27 13.14 25.70
C ALA A 137 -31.24 12.89 26.81
N SER A 138 -30.97 11.63 27.17
CA SER A 138 -29.98 11.24 28.19
C SER A 138 -28.59 10.93 27.61
N CYS A 139 -28.51 10.59 26.31
CA CYS A 139 -27.25 10.43 25.56
C CYS A 139 -26.56 11.77 25.31
N THR A 140 -26.01 12.34 26.38
CA THR A 140 -25.28 13.61 26.39
C THR A 140 -23.77 13.40 26.39
N GLU A 141 -23.00 14.42 26.01
CA GLU A 141 -21.54 14.42 26.18
C GLU A 141 -21.14 14.10 27.64
N GLN A 142 -21.86 14.65 28.63
CA GLN A 142 -21.58 14.37 30.04
C GLN A 142 -21.81 12.88 30.38
N ALA A 143 -22.90 12.27 29.91
CA ALA A 143 -23.18 10.85 30.15
C ALA A 143 -22.13 9.93 29.51
N LEU A 144 -21.58 10.31 28.35
CA LEU A 144 -20.47 9.61 27.71
C LEU A 144 -19.19 9.71 28.55
N HIS A 145 -18.79 10.90 28.98
CA HIS A 145 -17.62 11.08 29.84
C HIS A 145 -17.79 10.39 31.21
N ASP A 146 -19.00 10.39 31.78
CA ASP A 146 -19.31 9.70 33.03
C ASP A 146 -19.21 8.16 32.89
N ALA A 147 -19.59 7.58 31.74
CA ALA A 147 -19.43 6.16 31.46
C ALA A 147 -17.95 5.78 31.24
N VAL A 148 -17.24 6.57 30.44
CA VAL A 148 -15.79 6.41 30.17
C VAL A 148 -14.97 6.55 31.46
N ALA A 149 -15.34 7.49 32.34
CA ALA A 149 -14.71 7.65 33.65
C ALA A 149 -14.91 6.43 34.57
N GLN A 150 -16.08 5.77 34.52
CA GLN A 150 -16.32 4.53 35.28
C GLN A 150 -15.40 3.39 34.80
N VAL A 151 -15.23 3.22 33.48
CA VAL A 151 -14.33 2.18 32.93
C VAL A 151 -12.86 2.52 33.18
N ASN A 152 -12.45 3.79 33.08
CA ASN A 152 -11.11 4.24 33.45
C ASN A 152 -10.77 3.99 34.94
N ALA A 153 -11.79 4.02 35.81
CA ALA A 153 -11.66 3.71 37.23
C ALA A 153 -11.72 2.21 37.56
N ALA A 154 -12.10 1.35 36.61
CA ALA A 154 -12.23 -0.10 36.82
C ALA A 154 -10.86 -0.81 36.79
N GLU A 155 -10.64 -1.71 37.76
CA GLU A 155 -9.48 -2.61 37.73
C GLU A 155 -9.68 -3.66 36.62
N GLY A 156 -8.81 -3.62 35.61
CA GLY A 156 -8.92 -4.43 34.39
C GLY A 156 -9.69 -3.78 33.23
N GLY A 157 -10.24 -2.58 33.41
CA GLY A 157 -11.01 -1.89 32.35
C GLY A 157 -12.41 -2.47 32.13
N GLY A 158 -12.88 -2.44 30.88
CA GLY A 158 -14.26 -2.86 30.55
C GLY A 158 -14.78 -2.37 29.21
N ALA A 159 -16.07 -2.07 29.13
CA ALA A 159 -16.76 -1.64 27.93
C ALA A 159 -17.71 -0.45 28.17
N VAL A 160 -17.91 0.38 27.15
CA VAL A 160 -18.90 1.45 27.09
C VAL A 160 -19.88 1.18 25.94
N THR A 161 -21.17 1.17 26.26
CA THR A 161 -22.27 1.01 25.31
C THR A 161 -23.29 2.15 25.44
N PHE A 162 -24.29 2.19 24.56
CA PHE A 162 -25.26 3.29 24.48
C PHE A 162 -26.70 2.76 24.48
N ASP A 163 -27.59 3.45 25.21
CA ASP A 163 -29.04 3.23 25.20
C ASP A 163 -29.77 4.56 24.94
N CYS A 164 -29.72 5.01 23.69
CA CYS A 164 -30.29 6.29 23.25
C CYS A 164 -31.71 6.16 22.67
N GLY A 165 -32.30 4.96 22.71
CA GLY A 165 -33.62 4.69 22.10
C GLY A 165 -33.65 4.73 20.56
N GLY A 166 -32.49 4.74 19.88
CA GLY A 166 -32.35 4.80 18.42
C GLY A 166 -31.08 5.54 17.97
N PRO A 167 -30.92 5.81 16.67
CA PRO A 167 -29.74 6.49 16.12
C PRO A 167 -29.50 7.87 16.74
N HIS A 168 -28.25 8.16 17.09
CA HIS A 168 -27.91 9.35 17.86
C HIS A 168 -26.53 9.94 17.49
N THR A 169 -26.41 11.27 17.52
CA THR A 169 -25.12 11.98 17.38
C THR A 169 -24.81 12.73 18.67
N ILE A 170 -23.70 12.38 19.32
CA ILE A 170 -23.13 13.15 20.43
C ILE A 170 -22.04 14.06 19.85
N THR A 171 -22.29 15.37 19.81
CA THR A 171 -21.27 16.37 19.48
C THR A 171 -20.48 16.71 20.74
N LEU A 172 -19.16 16.68 20.63
CA LEU A 172 -18.22 16.87 21.74
C LEU A 172 -17.71 18.31 21.82
N THR A 173 -17.36 18.71 23.04
CA THR A 173 -16.61 19.93 23.34
C THR A 173 -15.23 19.62 23.95
N GLN A 174 -14.96 18.35 24.28
CA GLN A 174 -13.64 17.81 24.63
C GLN A 174 -13.48 16.35 24.16
N SER A 175 -12.25 15.90 23.92
CA SER A 175 -11.95 14.52 23.51
C SER A 175 -12.46 13.49 24.52
N VAL A 176 -12.94 12.34 24.04
CA VAL A 176 -13.14 11.14 24.87
C VAL A 176 -11.77 10.56 25.21
N PHE A 177 -11.39 10.55 26.49
CA PHE A 177 -10.08 10.06 26.95
C PHE A 177 -10.16 8.68 27.62
N ALA A 178 -9.50 7.68 27.05
CA ALA A 178 -9.39 6.34 27.63
C ALA A 178 -7.99 6.10 28.22
N ALA A 179 -7.93 5.78 29.52
CA ALA A 179 -6.71 5.49 30.28
C ALA A 179 -6.63 4.03 30.75
N ARG A 180 -7.50 3.17 30.21
CA ARG A 180 -7.59 1.72 30.45
C ARG A 180 -7.98 1.02 29.16
N SER A 181 -7.65 -0.28 29.07
CA SER A 181 -8.15 -1.14 28.00
C SER A 181 -9.69 -1.10 27.99
N MET A 182 -10.27 -0.87 26.82
CA MET A 182 -11.69 -0.50 26.69
C MET A 182 -12.27 -0.98 25.36
N ILE A 183 -13.49 -1.51 25.41
CA ILE A 183 -14.36 -1.67 24.23
C ILE A 183 -15.34 -0.49 24.19
N LEU A 184 -15.28 0.35 23.17
CA LEU A 184 -16.27 1.39 22.90
C LEU A 184 -17.15 0.94 21.73
N ASP A 185 -18.41 0.60 22.04
CA ASP A 185 -19.33 -0.06 21.10
C ASP A 185 -20.58 0.80 20.85
N GLY A 186 -20.70 1.33 19.63
CA GLY A 186 -21.81 2.17 19.22
C GLY A 186 -23.07 1.42 18.78
N GLY A 187 -23.07 0.08 18.80
CA GLY A 187 -24.22 -0.76 18.44
C GLY A 187 -24.71 -0.65 16.99
N GLY A 188 -24.03 0.13 16.14
CA GLY A 188 -24.40 0.46 14.76
C GLY A 188 -25.16 1.78 14.60
N GLU A 189 -25.56 2.40 15.71
CA GLU A 189 -26.54 3.51 15.74
C GLU A 189 -25.92 4.85 16.19
N ILE A 190 -24.69 4.82 16.72
CA ILE A 190 -24.08 5.97 17.40
C ILE A 190 -23.03 6.67 16.52
N THR A 191 -23.08 7.99 16.56
CA THR A 191 -22.08 8.89 15.99
C THR A 191 -21.47 9.76 17.08
N LEU A 192 -20.14 9.78 17.18
CA LEU A 192 -19.40 10.78 17.95
C LEU A 192 -18.83 11.82 16.99
N SER A 193 -19.10 13.09 17.26
CA SER A 193 -18.73 14.22 16.40
C SER A 193 -17.81 15.19 17.14
N GLY A 194 -16.64 15.48 16.56
CA GLY A 194 -15.70 16.50 17.07
C GLY A 194 -16.14 17.95 16.77
N GLY A 195 -17.28 18.13 16.10
CA GLY A 195 -17.88 19.43 15.77
C GLY A 195 -17.03 20.34 14.87
N GLY A 196 -15.97 19.82 14.24
CA GLY A 196 -14.95 20.62 13.55
C GLY A 196 -14.06 21.42 14.52
N ALA A 197 -13.98 21.03 15.80
CA ALA A 197 -13.35 21.80 16.86
C ALA A 197 -12.41 21.01 17.79
N VAL A 198 -12.63 19.70 17.98
CA VAL A 198 -11.82 18.85 18.86
C VAL A 198 -11.51 17.48 18.25
N ARG A 199 -10.44 16.83 18.72
CA ARG A 199 -10.20 15.40 18.53
C ARG A 199 -11.36 14.61 19.15
N VAL A 200 -11.82 13.54 18.50
CA VAL A 200 -12.97 12.77 19.01
C VAL A 200 -12.55 11.78 20.11
N ILE A 201 -11.52 10.97 19.87
CA ILE A 201 -11.01 9.96 20.81
C ILE A 201 -9.49 10.12 21.01
N GLU A 202 -9.05 10.09 22.26
CA GLU A 202 -7.64 10.09 22.66
C GLU A 202 -7.37 8.95 23.64
N LEU A 203 -6.33 8.17 23.39
CA LEU A 203 -5.94 7.01 24.21
C LEU A 203 -4.64 7.32 24.97
N ASP A 204 -4.52 6.80 26.20
CA ASP A 204 -3.23 6.72 26.89
C ASP A 204 -2.38 5.56 26.31
N HIS A 205 -1.13 5.46 26.77
CA HIS A 205 -0.17 4.45 26.32
C HIS A 205 -0.37 3.12 27.07
N TYR A 206 0.11 2.01 26.49
CA TYR A 206 0.11 0.67 27.11
C TYR A 206 -1.29 0.09 27.41
N LEU A 207 -2.28 0.31 26.53
CA LEU A 207 -3.64 -0.22 26.67
C LEU A 207 -4.15 -0.90 25.39
N ASP A 208 -5.17 -1.75 25.54
CA ASP A 208 -5.84 -2.43 24.43
C ASP A 208 -7.20 -1.77 24.16
N PHE A 209 -7.36 -1.14 23.00
CA PHE A 209 -8.58 -0.43 22.64
C PHE A 209 -9.32 -1.12 21.49
N VAL A 210 -10.64 -1.29 21.66
CA VAL A 210 -11.55 -1.81 20.64
C VAL A 210 -12.60 -0.73 20.38
N LEU A 211 -12.62 -0.21 19.16
CA LEU A 211 -13.69 0.66 18.67
C LEU A 211 -14.57 -0.15 17.72
N GLN A 212 -15.87 -0.27 18.03
CA GLN A 212 -16.75 -1.06 17.15
C GLN A 212 -18.13 -0.47 16.91
N ARG A 213 -18.67 -0.73 15.71
CA ARG A 213 -20.05 -0.42 15.30
C ARG A 213 -20.45 1.05 15.54
N ILE A 214 -19.60 1.99 15.15
CA ILE A 214 -19.73 3.41 15.52
C ILE A 214 -19.19 4.35 14.43
N THR A 215 -19.75 5.54 14.31
CA THR A 215 -19.24 6.60 13.42
C THR A 215 -18.45 7.64 14.21
N ILE A 216 -17.24 7.97 13.75
CA ILE A 216 -16.35 9.00 14.28
C ILE A 216 -16.18 10.08 13.21
N ARG A 217 -16.67 11.30 13.45
CA ARG A 217 -16.63 12.35 12.41
C ARG A 217 -16.37 13.76 12.93
N ASP A 218 -16.08 14.65 12.00
CA ASP A 218 -15.79 16.07 12.25
C ASP A 218 -14.69 16.30 13.31
N GLY A 219 -13.81 15.31 13.53
CA GLY A 219 -12.67 15.42 14.44
C GLY A 219 -11.68 16.45 13.91
N PHE A 220 -11.19 17.35 14.75
CA PHE A 220 -10.28 18.43 14.34
C PHE A 220 -9.07 18.56 15.27
N VAL A 221 -7.88 18.65 14.68
CA VAL A 221 -6.63 18.96 15.39
C VAL A 221 -5.89 20.05 14.64
N ALA A 222 -5.71 21.20 15.28
CA ALA A 222 -5.05 22.37 14.70
C ALA A 222 -3.54 22.18 14.53
N ALA A 223 -2.95 22.84 13.53
CA ALA A 223 -1.51 23.05 13.45
C ALA A 223 -0.97 23.78 14.71
N GLY A 224 0.22 23.40 15.16
CA GLY A 224 0.85 23.87 16.40
C GLY A 224 0.40 23.15 17.67
N SER A 225 -0.29 22.01 17.57
CA SER A 225 -0.75 21.22 18.73
C SER A 225 0.36 20.34 19.33
N ASP A 226 0.32 20.05 20.64
CA ASP A 226 1.27 19.15 21.33
C ASP A 226 1.34 17.74 20.70
N ASN A 227 0.24 17.29 20.08
CA ASN A 227 0.23 16.19 19.10
C ASN A 227 -0.80 16.52 18.02
N GLU A 228 -0.33 16.64 16.78
CA GLU A 228 -1.11 17.07 15.61
C GLU A 228 -1.84 15.92 14.90
N SER A 229 -1.56 14.67 15.26
CA SER A 229 -2.03 13.47 14.56
C SER A 229 -3.31 12.88 15.16
N GLY A 230 -4.06 12.08 14.38
CA GLY A 230 -5.23 11.34 14.85
C GLY A 230 -6.38 12.24 15.29
N ALA A 231 -7.09 12.86 14.35
CA ALA A 231 -8.17 13.80 14.68
C ALA A 231 -9.50 13.08 14.97
N GLY A 232 -9.79 11.97 14.29
CA GLY A 232 -10.82 11.03 14.73
C GLY A 232 -10.38 10.27 15.99
N LEU A 233 -9.30 9.50 15.89
CA LEU A 233 -8.75 8.69 16.97
C LEU A 233 -7.22 8.77 17.02
N LEU A 234 -6.68 9.11 18.20
CA LEU A 234 -5.25 9.06 18.50
C LEU A 234 -4.92 7.83 19.37
N SER A 235 -4.22 6.86 18.79
CA SER A 235 -3.67 5.69 19.49
C SER A 235 -2.13 5.79 19.57
N PRO A 236 -1.57 6.21 20.72
CA PRO A 236 -0.12 6.28 20.92
C PRO A 236 0.46 4.94 21.39
N TRP A 237 1.75 4.98 21.75
CA TRP A 237 2.65 3.82 21.85
C TRP A 237 2.22 2.71 22.81
N PHE A 238 2.45 1.48 22.36
CA PHE A 238 2.32 0.21 23.08
C PHE A 238 0.88 -0.21 23.43
N GLY A 239 0.60 -1.50 23.27
CA GLY A 239 -0.77 -2.06 23.34
C GLY A 239 -1.32 -2.36 21.94
N THR A 240 -2.62 -2.61 21.87
CA THR A 240 -3.30 -2.99 20.61
C THR A 240 -4.48 -2.08 20.29
N LEU A 241 -4.76 -1.90 18.99
CA LEU A 241 -5.93 -1.21 18.48
C LEU A 241 -6.74 -2.14 17.56
N LYS A 242 -8.04 -2.25 17.80
CA LYS A 242 -8.97 -2.96 16.91
C LYS A 242 -10.12 -2.03 16.56
N VAL A 243 -10.35 -1.83 15.26
CA VAL A 243 -11.44 -1.00 14.74
C VAL A 243 -12.28 -1.90 13.85
N ILE A 244 -13.55 -2.11 14.23
CA ILE A 244 -14.43 -3.13 13.65
C ILE A 244 -15.77 -2.50 13.27
N ASP A 245 -16.19 -2.62 12.01
CA ASP A 245 -17.50 -2.13 11.53
C ASP A 245 -17.75 -0.63 11.82
N ALA A 246 -16.70 0.19 11.75
CA ALA A 246 -16.74 1.62 12.07
C ALA A 246 -16.67 2.51 10.81
N THR A 247 -17.11 3.76 10.93
CA THR A 247 -16.93 4.78 9.89
C THR A 247 -16.17 5.97 10.45
N PHE A 248 -15.15 6.44 9.72
CA PHE A 248 -14.42 7.66 10.00
C PHE A 248 -14.63 8.64 8.86
N GLN A 249 -15.30 9.77 9.14
CA GLN A 249 -15.72 10.72 8.11
C GLN A 249 -15.31 12.17 8.43
N ASP A 250 -14.85 12.92 7.43
CA ASP A 250 -14.60 14.37 7.51
C ASP A 250 -13.66 14.79 8.68
N ASN A 251 -12.77 13.89 9.15
CA ASN A 251 -11.82 14.20 10.24
C ASN A 251 -10.54 14.84 9.67
N VAL A 252 -10.02 15.89 10.32
CA VAL A 252 -8.95 16.75 9.81
C VAL A 252 -7.84 16.96 10.85
N SER A 253 -6.64 16.49 10.52
CA SER A 253 -5.38 17.00 11.06
C SER A 253 -4.92 18.16 10.17
N ASP A 254 -4.95 19.38 10.71
CA ASP A 254 -4.77 20.63 9.95
C ASP A 254 -3.29 21.03 9.80
N SER A 255 -2.35 20.19 10.24
CA SER A 255 -0.92 20.50 10.13
C SER A 255 -0.46 20.54 8.66
N GLN A 256 0.37 21.52 8.34
CA GLN A 256 0.86 21.81 6.99
C GLN A 256 2.37 21.54 6.84
N GLU A 257 3.05 21.22 7.94
CA GLU A 257 4.48 20.95 8.03
C GLU A 257 4.70 19.65 8.80
N HIS A 258 5.80 18.94 8.54
CA HIS A 258 6.21 17.69 9.20
C HIS A 258 5.40 16.42 8.85
N ASP A 259 5.99 15.28 9.19
CA ASP A 259 5.44 13.94 9.02
C ASP A 259 4.47 13.57 10.17
N VAL A 260 3.28 14.14 10.09
CA VAL A 260 2.15 14.02 11.01
C VAL A 260 0.85 13.83 10.22
N GLY A 261 -0.24 13.44 10.89
CA GLY A 261 -1.55 13.31 10.25
C GLY A 261 -2.30 12.09 10.74
N GLY A 262 -2.84 11.28 9.82
CA GLY A 262 -3.86 10.30 10.18
C GLY A 262 -5.14 11.05 10.53
N GLY A 263 -5.79 11.67 9.54
CA GLY A 263 -6.98 12.50 9.75
C GLY A 263 -8.05 11.74 10.51
N ALA A 264 -8.35 10.52 10.06
CA ALA A 264 -9.15 9.58 10.83
C ALA A 264 -8.39 8.98 12.01
N ILE A 265 -7.28 8.27 11.76
CA ILE A 265 -6.57 7.48 12.79
C ILE A 265 -5.07 7.70 12.73
N TYR A 266 -4.47 7.98 13.90
CA TYR A 266 -3.05 7.74 14.15
C TYR A 266 -2.87 6.45 14.95
N ALA A 267 -2.07 5.53 14.43
CA ALA A 267 -1.71 4.26 15.05
C ALA A 267 -0.19 4.18 15.23
N GLY A 268 0.31 4.61 16.38
CA GLY A 268 1.75 4.68 16.67
C GLY A 268 2.24 3.60 17.63
N GLY A 269 3.25 2.82 17.26
CA GLY A 269 3.98 1.94 18.17
C GLY A 269 3.20 0.76 18.72
N LEU A 270 2.21 0.26 17.98
CA LEU A 270 1.28 -0.78 18.43
C LEU A 270 1.76 -2.19 18.05
N THR A 271 1.63 -3.13 18.99
CA THR A 271 2.01 -4.55 18.77
C THR A 271 1.02 -5.27 17.84
N GLU A 272 -0.20 -4.75 17.74
CA GLU A 272 -1.21 -5.12 16.73
C GLU A 272 -2.13 -3.93 16.49
N ALA A 273 -2.37 -3.60 15.21
CA ALA A 273 -3.42 -2.68 14.79
C ALA A 273 -4.27 -3.38 13.72
N VAL A 274 -5.57 -3.59 13.98
CA VAL A 274 -6.49 -4.23 13.03
C VAL A 274 -7.60 -3.27 12.64
N LEU A 275 -7.70 -2.96 11.36
CA LEU A 275 -8.80 -2.18 10.78
C LEU A 275 -9.64 -3.14 9.93
N SER A 276 -10.83 -3.52 10.40
CA SER A 276 -11.68 -4.52 9.75
C SER A 276 -13.10 -4.01 9.48
N GLY A 277 -13.54 -4.07 8.22
CA GLY A 277 -14.88 -3.58 7.86
C GLY A 277 -15.06 -2.06 8.01
N VAL A 278 -13.96 -1.29 8.01
CA VAL A 278 -13.93 0.14 8.34
C VAL A 278 -14.03 0.99 7.07
N THR A 279 -14.82 2.06 7.11
CA THR A 279 -14.89 3.07 6.03
C THR A 279 -14.19 4.35 6.45
N PHE A 280 -13.31 4.88 5.60
CA PHE A 280 -12.60 6.15 5.74
C PHE A 280 -13.03 7.08 4.60
N LEU A 281 -13.76 8.15 4.91
CA LEU A 281 -14.38 9.07 3.95
C LEU A 281 -13.92 10.52 4.16
N HIS A 282 -13.39 11.16 3.11
CA HIS A 282 -12.98 12.58 3.06
C HIS A 282 -11.95 13.05 4.12
N ASN A 283 -11.30 12.14 4.86
CA ASN A 283 -10.41 12.53 5.96
C ASN A 283 -9.12 13.17 5.44
N ARG A 284 -8.53 14.07 6.23
CA ARG A 284 -7.41 14.93 5.81
C ARG A 284 -6.30 14.98 6.85
N GLY A 285 -5.06 14.97 6.38
CA GLY A 285 -3.85 15.18 7.19
C GLY A 285 -2.73 15.79 6.38
N SER A 286 -1.60 16.13 7.02
CA SER A 286 -0.34 16.38 6.29
C SER A 286 0.04 15.12 5.49
N THR A 287 0.19 14.01 6.21
CA THR A 287 0.50 12.66 5.70
C THR A 287 -0.51 11.66 6.27
N GLY A 288 -0.93 10.65 5.51
CA GLY A 288 -1.95 9.69 5.95
C GLY A 288 -3.33 10.36 6.07
N GLY A 289 -3.96 10.74 4.96
CA GLY A 289 -5.22 11.49 4.96
C GLY A 289 -6.32 10.78 5.74
N GLY A 290 -6.56 9.51 5.41
CA GLY A 290 -7.28 8.57 6.27
C GLY A 290 -6.45 8.18 7.49
N VAL A 291 -5.47 7.29 7.29
CA VAL A 291 -4.75 6.62 8.38
C VAL A 291 -3.24 6.87 8.28
N LEU A 292 -2.61 7.20 9.41
CA LEU A 292 -1.16 7.22 9.59
C LEU A 292 -0.77 6.13 10.60
N SER A 293 -0.10 5.08 10.11
CA SER A 293 0.45 3.99 10.91
C SER A 293 1.96 4.15 11.03
N ARG A 294 2.47 4.40 12.24
CA ARG A 294 3.91 4.51 12.52
C ARG A 294 4.37 3.39 13.46
N SER A 295 5.41 2.65 13.08
CA SER A 295 6.01 1.56 13.89
C SER A 295 4.98 0.56 14.44
N ALA A 296 3.96 0.23 13.64
CA ALA A 296 2.84 -0.61 14.06
C ALA A 296 2.67 -1.87 13.20
N ASN A 297 2.18 -2.92 13.83
CA ASN A 297 1.81 -4.19 13.19
C ASN A 297 0.38 -4.10 12.59
N LEU A 298 0.25 -3.35 11.48
CA LEU A 298 -1.02 -3.07 10.84
C LEU A 298 -1.54 -4.25 9.98
N ARG A 299 -2.83 -4.57 10.14
CA ARG A 299 -3.64 -5.35 9.19
C ARG A 299 -4.88 -4.56 8.79
N VAL A 300 -5.20 -4.57 7.51
CA VAL A 300 -6.36 -3.90 6.91
C VAL A 300 -7.19 -4.95 6.19
N ILE A 301 -8.47 -5.09 6.53
CA ILE A 301 -9.32 -6.22 6.11
C ILE A 301 -10.70 -5.70 5.73
N ASP A 302 -11.09 -5.88 4.46
CA ASP A 302 -12.40 -5.52 3.91
C ASP A 302 -12.79 -4.05 4.24
N ALA A 303 -11.82 -3.14 4.08
CA ALA A 303 -11.93 -1.72 4.44
C ALA A 303 -12.00 -0.82 3.19
N VAL A 304 -12.63 0.35 3.32
CA VAL A 304 -12.82 1.32 2.22
C VAL A 304 -12.15 2.64 2.57
N PHE A 305 -11.37 3.18 1.66
CA PHE A 305 -10.76 4.51 1.71
C PHE A 305 -11.25 5.29 0.50
N LEU A 306 -12.19 6.21 0.72
CA LEU A 306 -12.82 7.03 -0.32
C LEU A 306 -12.48 8.51 -0.11
N ASP A 307 -11.94 9.16 -1.14
CA ASP A 307 -11.74 10.61 -1.24
C ASP A 307 -10.91 11.23 -0.09
N ASN A 308 -10.01 10.46 0.55
CA ASN A 308 -9.14 10.95 1.62
C ASN A 308 -7.89 11.65 1.06
N ALA A 309 -7.39 12.69 1.74
CA ALA A 309 -6.34 13.55 1.20
C ALA A 309 -5.12 13.73 2.14
N ALA A 310 -3.92 13.46 1.62
CA ALA A 310 -2.68 14.01 2.16
C ALA A 310 -2.48 15.42 1.57
N THR A 311 -2.41 16.43 2.43
CA THR A 311 -2.66 17.83 2.05
C THR A 311 -1.42 18.73 2.02
N SER A 312 -0.38 18.39 2.78
CA SER A 312 0.90 19.11 2.80
C SER A 312 1.81 18.69 1.63
N TRP A 313 2.92 19.39 1.42
CA TRP A 313 3.92 19.06 0.40
C TRP A 313 5.32 19.47 0.87
N ALA A 314 6.35 18.75 0.43
CA ALA A 314 7.75 19.03 0.70
C ALA A 314 8.61 18.89 -0.56
N GLU A 315 9.53 19.83 -0.80
CA GLU A 315 10.50 19.78 -1.91
C GLU A 315 11.42 18.54 -1.86
N ASP A 316 11.62 17.94 -0.68
CA ASP A 316 12.40 16.70 -0.49
C ASP A 316 11.54 15.43 -0.41
N GLY A 317 10.22 15.56 -0.57
CA GLY A 317 9.24 14.48 -0.53
C GLY A 317 8.96 13.89 0.86
N GLN A 318 9.44 14.51 1.96
CA GLN A 318 9.33 13.93 3.29
C GLN A 318 7.88 13.76 3.81
N TYR A 319 6.94 14.61 3.38
CA TYR A 319 5.53 14.61 3.79
C TYR A 319 4.61 15.05 2.64
N GLY A 320 3.30 14.84 2.79
CA GLY A 320 2.33 14.92 1.69
C GLY A 320 2.04 13.57 1.03
N ASN A 321 2.20 12.49 1.79
CA ASN A 321 2.20 11.10 1.33
C ASN A 321 0.99 10.31 1.89
N GLY A 322 0.50 9.28 1.18
CA GLY A 322 -0.52 8.37 1.69
C GLY A 322 -1.90 9.03 1.85
N GLY A 323 -2.63 9.30 0.77
CA GLY A 323 -3.95 9.95 0.86
C GLY A 323 -4.97 9.09 1.61
N GLY A 324 -5.13 7.83 1.22
CA GLY A 324 -5.90 6.84 2.00
C GLY A 324 -5.14 6.38 3.24
N LEU A 325 -3.98 5.75 3.06
CA LEU A 325 -3.19 5.14 4.13
C LEU A 325 -1.68 5.39 3.96
N TYR A 326 -1.02 5.80 5.03
CA TYR A 326 0.43 5.93 5.15
C TYR A 326 0.98 4.93 6.19
N ILE A 327 2.05 4.22 5.83
CA ILE A 327 2.82 3.35 6.74
C ILE A 327 4.28 3.80 6.80
N ASP A 328 4.71 4.23 7.98
CA ASP A 328 6.12 4.46 8.33
C ASP A 328 6.58 3.39 9.32
N ARG A 329 7.33 2.39 8.84
CA ARG A 329 7.87 1.31 9.67
C ARG A 329 9.34 1.57 10.02
N MET A 330 9.53 2.58 10.88
CA MET A 330 10.74 2.71 11.70
C MET A 330 10.80 1.60 12.77
N TRP A 331 12.03 1.10 13.00
CA TRP A 331 12.47 0.12 14.01
C TRP A 331 11.44 -0.33 15.06
N LEU A 332 11.18 -1.64 15.10
CA LEU A 332 10.54 -2.34 16.21
C LEU A 332 11.37 -3.60 16.51
N ASP A 333 11.54 -3.98 17.78
CA ASP A 333 12.47 -5.07 18.18
C ASP A 333 12.08 -6.49 17.69
N ALA A 334 11.04 -6.62 16.87
CA ALA A 334 10.74 -7.80 16.07
C ALA A 334 10.15 -7.37 14.70
N PRO A 335 10.72 -7.82 13.56
CA PRO A 335 10.11 -7.59 12.26
C PRO A 335 8.79 -8.35 12.14
N VAL A 336 7.80 -7.69 11.58
CA VAL A 336 6.45 -8.22 11.32
C VAL A 336 6.03 -7.82 9.91
N ASP A 337 5.23 -8.63 9.24
CA ASP A 337 4.68 -8.29 7.92
C ASP A 337 3.49 -7.34 8.06
N PHE A 338 3.03 -6.72 6.97
CA PHE A 338 1.71 -6.08 6.94
C PHE A 338 0.85 -6.70 5.84
N VAL A 339 -0.47 -6.69 6.07
CA VAL A 339 -1.42 -7.38 5.20
C VAL A 339 -2.61 -6.45 4.92
N ILE A 340 -2.95 -6.33 3.65
CA ILE A 340 -4.12 -5.59 3.15
C ILE A 340 -4.96 -6.58 2.33
N CYS A 341 -6.16 -6.86 2.82
CA CYS A 341 -7.10 -7.85 2.26
C CYS A 341 -8.41 -7.15 1.88
N GLY A 342 -8.94 -7.39 0.68
CA GLY A 342 -10.29 -6.94 0.29
C GLY A 342 -10.49 -5.41 0.32
N ALA A 343 -9.41 -4.63 0.34
CA ALA A 343 -9.48 -3.20 0.59
C ALA A 343 -9.72 -2.40 -0.69
N THR A 344 -10.61 -1.41 -0.63
CA THR A 344 -10.85 -0.47 -1.73
C THR A 344 -10.26 0.89 -1.39
N PHE A 345 -9.46 1.43 -2.30
CA PHE A 345 -8.93 2.78 -2.27
C PHE A 345 -9.41 3.50 -3.53
N GLU A 346 -10.37 4.39 -3.39
CA GLU A 346 -11.02 5.10 -4.48
C GLU A 346 -10.93 6.62 -4.29
N GLY A 347 -10.57 7.36 -5.34
CA GLY A 347 -10.57 8.84 -5.33
C GLY A 347 -9.62 9.52 -4.35
N ASN A 348 -8.69 8.81 -3.70
CA ASN A 348 -7.80 9.42 -2.70
C ASN A 348 -6.71 10.28 -3.36
N HIS A 349 -6.27 11.32 -2.64
CA HIS A 349 -5.39 12.37 -3.14
C HIS A 349 -4.09 12.48 -2.32
N ALA A 350 -2.95 12.73 -2.97
CA ALA A 350 -1.71 13.10 -2.29
C ALA A 350 -0.95 14.23 -3.04
N LYS A 351 0.08 14.80 -2.41
CA LYS A 351 0.93 15.83 -3.07
C LYS A 351 2.28 15.31 -3.53
N VAL A 352 2.73 14.15 -3.03
CA VAL A 352 4.07 13.62 -3.33
C VAL A 352 4.03 12.14 -3.73
N HIS A 353 3.73 11.21 -2.81
CA HIS A 353 3.73 9.77 -3.10
C HIS A 353 2.54 9.03 -2.48
N GLY A 354 2.03 8.01 -3.17
CA GLY A 354 1.02 7.09 -2.65
C GLY A 354 -0.34 7.75 -2.40
N SER A 355 -1.04 8.19 -3.46
CA SER A 355 -2.36 8.82 -3.31
C SER A 355 -3.40 7.91 -2.67
N ALA A 356 -3.52 6.66 -3.12
CA ALA A 356 -4.21 5.62 -2.36
C ALA A 356 -3.41 5.24 -1.11
N PHE A 357 -2.14 4.86 -1.32
CA PHE A 357 -1.36 4.17 -0.30
C PHE A 357 0.14 4.48 -0.42
N PHE A 358 0.76 4.80 0.71
CA PHE A 358 2.22 4.89 0.84
C PHE A 358 2.74 3.93 1.91
N SER A 359 3.87 3.27 1.64
CA SER A 359 4.65 2.64 2.71
C SER A 359 6.16 2.74 2.51
N TYR A 360 6.85 3.02 3.61
CA TYR A 360 8.29 2.89 3.74
C TYR A 360 8.62 1.97 4.92
N ASN A 361 9.42 0.95 4.66
CA ASN A 361 9.73 -0.11 5.62
C ASN A 361 11.25 -0.23 5.76
N LEU A 362 11.77 -0.17 6.98
CA LEU A 362 13.18 -0.49 7.24
C LEU A 362 13.40 -1.98 7.50
N GLU A 363 12.37 -2.67 8.02
CA GLU A 363 12.44 -4.07 8.46
C GLU A 363 11.08 -4.78 8.24
N GLY A 364 11.11 -6.11 8.13
CA GLY A 364 9.97 -6.98 7.83
C GLY A 364 10.40 -8.18 6.97
N SER A 365 9.54 -9.20 6.83
CA SER A 365 9.75 -10.31 5.89
C SER A 365 9.03 -10.07 4.55
N GLY A 366 7.94 -9.31 4.56
CA GLY A 366 7.23 -8.85 3.37
C GLY A 366 5.99 -8.01 3.66
N ALA A 367 5.25 -7.72 2.59
CA ALA A 367 3.92 -7.12 2.59
C ALA A 367 3.01 -7.93 1.67
N THR A 368 1.74 -8.12 2.06
CA THR A 368 0.76 -8.87 1.25
C THR A 368 -0.45 -7.99 0.92
N PHE A 369 -0.74 -7.87 -0.37
CA PHE A 369 -1.88 -7.16 -0.95
C PHE A 369 -2.73 -8.17 -1.70
N ASP A 370 -3.99 -8.30 -1.30
CA ASP A 370 -4.91 -9.35 -1.74
C ASP A 370 -6.29 -8.77 -1.99
N ARG A 371 -6.90 -9.05 -3.16
CA ARG A 371 -8.28 -8.63 -3.46
C ARG A 371 -8.50 -7.13 -3.28
N CYS A 372 -7.47 -6.34 -3.53
CA CYS A 372 -7.49 -4.90 -3.36
C CYS A 372 -7.91 -4.20 -4.66
N THR A 373 -8.68 -3.13 -4.54
CA THR A 373 -9.01 -2.25 -5.68
C THR A 373 -8.41 -0.88 -5.41
N PHE A 374 -7.55 -0.42 -6.32
CA PHE A 374 -6.97 0.93 -6.33
C PHE A 374 -7.53 1.64 -7.57
N ARG A 375 -8.48 2.54 -7.36
CA ARG A 375 -9.29 3.15 -8.44
C ARG A 375 -9.27 4.67 -8.41
N ASP A 376 -9.06 5.30 -9.57
CA ASP A 376 -9.27 6.74 -9.81
C ASP A 376 -8.56 7.65 -8.77
N ASN A 377 -7.46 7.19 -8.15
CA ASN A 377 -6.68 7.95 -7.17
C ASN A 377 -5.63 8.81 -7.89
N ASP A 378 -5.40 10.04 -7.42
CA ASP A 378 -4.57 11.01 -8.13
C ASP A 378 -3.65 11.86 -7.23
N MET A 379 -2.87 12.74 -7.85
CA MET A 379 -1.99 13.68 -7.15
C MET A 379 -2.57 15.10 -7.18
N GLU A 380 -3.86 15.27 -6.83
CA GLU A 380 -4.60 16.54 -6.96
C GLU A 380 -3.78 17.73 -6.42
N GLY A 381 -3.46 18.69 -7.29
CA GLY A 381 -2.73 19.90 -6.90
C GLY A 381 -1.33 19.66 -6.33
N SER A 382 -0.68 18.54 -6.67
CA SER A 382 0.77 18.36 -6.50
C SER A 382 1.55 19.34 -7.39
N PRO A 383 2.57 20.06 -6.87
CA PRO A 383 3.44 20.92 -7.67
C PRO A 383 4.28 20.15 -8.70
N ASP A 384 4.77 18.97 -8.32
CA ASP A 384 5.71 18.14 -9.11
C ASP A 384 5.04 16.91 -9.74
N GLY A 385 3.72 16.77 -9.56
CA GLY A 385 2.91 15.68 -10.08
C GLY A 385 2.99 14.35 -9.32
N GLY A 386 4.00 14.15 -8.46
CA GLY A 386 4.12 12.98 -7.58
C GLY A 386 4.38 11.64 -8.30
N THR A 387 4.55 10.55 -7.53
CA THR A 387 4.77 9.19 -8.07
C THR A 387 4.04 8.09 -7.31
N GLY A 388 3.52 7.10 -8.05
CA GLY A 388 2.82 5.91 -7.57
C GLY A 388 1.54 6.22 -6.79
N SER A 389 0.36 5.94 -7.34
CA SER A 389 -0.86 5.98 -6.52
C SER A 389 -0.83 4.92 -5.41
N VAL A 390 -0.13 3.80 -5.63
CA VAL A 390 0.44 2.96 -4.58
C VAL A 390 1.96 3.07 -4.61
N TYR A 391 2.57 3.52 -3.51
CA TYR A 391 4.03 3.54 -3.30
C TYR A 391 4.43 2.51 -2.25
N HIS A 392 5.36 1.61 -2.58
CA HIS A 392 5.88 0.61 -1.65
C HIS A 392 7.40 0.48 -1.72
N GLN A 393 8.05 0.50 -0.55
CA GLN A 393 9.51 0.32 -0.47
C GLN A 393 9.95 -0.49 0.76
N GLY A 394 11.00 -1.30 0.55
CA GLY A 394 11.93 -1.74 1.59
C GLY A 394 11.79 -3.20 2.05
N VAL A 395 10.63 -3.81 1.85
CA VAL A 395 10.38 -5.25 2.07
C VAL A 395 9.82 -5.88 0.78
N PRO A 396 9.85 -7.22 0.61
CA PRO A 396 9.23 -7.87 -0.55
C PRO A 396 7.71 -7.71 -0.59
N LEU A 397 7.15 -7.38 -1.76
CA LEU A 397 5.71 -7.30 -1.98
C LEU A 397 5.16 -8.60 -2.59
N THR A 398 4.11 -9.16 -2.00
CA THR A 398 3.21 -10.11 -2.67
C THR A 398 1.92 -9.38 -3.01
N LEU A 399 1.64 -9.16 -4.29
CA LEU A 399 0.42 -8.54 -4.79
C LEU A 399 -0.33 -9.56 -5.64
N ARG A 400 -1.59 -9.85 -5.29
CA ARG A 400 -2.40 -10.77 -6.07
C ARG A 400 -3.89 -10.46 -6.10
N ASP A 401 -4.55 -10.96 -7.12
CA ASP A 401 -6.01 -10.96 -7.27
C ASP A 401 -6.63 -9.54 -7.17
N SER A 402 -5.87 -8.53 -7.61
CA SER A 402 -6.08 -7.10 -7.31
C SER A 402 -6.10 -6.22 -8.57
N THR A 403 -6.83 -5.10 -8.50
CA THR A 403 -7.08 -4.21 -9.65
C THR A 403 -6.60 -2.78 -9.42
N PHE A 404 -5.93 -2.22 -10.42
CA PHE A 404 -5.47 -0.84 -10.48
C PHE A 404 -6.12 -0.20 -11.71
N ALA A 405 -7.09 0.70 -11.51
CA ALA A 405 -7.90 1.29 -12.57
C ALA A 405 -7.83 2.83 -12.53
N GLY A 406 -7.56 3.49 -13.67
CA GLY A 406 -7.77 4.93 -13.82
C GLY A 406 -6.90 5.85 -12.93
N ASN A 407 -5.85 5.32 -12.27
CA ASN A 407 -5.03 6.10 -11.34
C ASN A 407 -4.04 7.01 -12.09
N VAL A 408 -3.87 8.25 -11.64
CA VAL A 408 -3.13 9.30 -12.38
C VAL A 408 -2.04 9.96 -11.54
N THR A 409 -0.81 9.99 -12.06
CA THR A 409 0.30 10.77 -11.47
C THR A 409 0.98 11.65 -12.52
N GLY A 410 1.69 12.70 -12.13
CA GLY A 410 2.46 13.53 -13.07
C GLY A 410 3.91 13.08 -13.27
N GLY A 411 4.52 12.40 -12.30
CA GLY A 411 5.91 11.94 -12.38
C GLY A 411 6.04 10.56 -13.03
N HIS A 412 5.83 9.50 -12.23
CA HIS A 412 6.06 8.11 -12.61
C HIS A 412 5.05 7.20 -11.89
N ALA A 413 4.69 6.05 -12.49
CA ALA A 413 3.68 5.12 -11.96
C ALA A 413 2.33 5.79 -11.69
N GLY A 414 1.40 5.67 -12.63
CA GLY A 414 -0.02 5.92 -12.35
C GLY A 414 -0.54 4.91 -11.31
N GLY A 415 -0.26 3.62 -11.53
CA GLY A 415 -0.57 2.51 -10.60
C GLY A 415 0.44 2.34 -9.46
N LEU A 416 1.38 1.41 -9.63
CA LEU A 416 2.28 0.92 -8.58
C LEU A 416 3.73 1.37 -8.77
N PHE A 417 4.31 2.00 -7.74
CA PHE A 417 5.72 2.35 -7.66
C PHE A 417 6.45 1.47 -6.63
N LEU A 418 7.43 0.69 -7.10
CA LEU A 418 8.35 -0.07 -6.24
C LEU A 418 9.65 0.73 -6.02
N GLY A 419 9.91 1.08 -4.77
CA GLY A 419 11.10 1.82 -4.36
C GLY A 419 12.40 1.01 -4.47
N SER A 420 13.54 1.68 -4.24
CA SER A 420 14.87 1.08 -4.43
C SER A 420 15.06 -0.23 -3.64
N GLY A 421 15.55 -1.28 -4.32
CA GLY A 421 15.83 -2.61 -3.75
C GLY A 421 14.61 -3.51 -3.52
N THR A 422 13.40 -3.03 -3.79
CA THR A 422 12.14 -3.75 -3.52
C THR A 422 11.93 -4.89 -4.50
N ASN A 423 11.75 -6.12 -3.99
CA ASN A 423 11.32 -7.28 -4.79
C ASN A 423 9.80 -7.35 -4.82
N ALA A 424 9.21 -7.91 -5.87
CA ALA A 424 7.76 -8.16 -5.91
C ALA A 424 7.36 -9.43 -6.68
N ALA A 425 6.31 -10.09 -6.21
CA ALA A 425 5.53 -11.06 -6.97
C ALA A 425 4.15 -10.47 -7.24
N ILE A 426 3.78 -10.38 -8.52
CA ILE A 426 2.50 -9.82 -8.99
C ILE A 426 1.78 -10.92 -9.77
N THR A 427 0.62 -11.36 -9.30
CA THR A 427 -0.10 -12.52 -9.86
C THR A 427 -1.59 -12.22 -10.02
N ASN A 428 -2.26 -12.63 -11.09
CA ASN A 428 -3.72 -12.47 -11.24
C ASN A 428 -4.18 -11.02 -11.02
N CYS A 429 -3.48 -10.02 -11.56
CA CYS A 429 -3.82 -8.61 -11.37
C CYS A 429 -4.27 -7.94 -12.67
N THR A 430 -5.15 -6.94 -12.56
CA THR A 430 -5.59 -6.13 -13.70
C THR A 430 -5.15 -4.69 -13.49
N PHE A 431 -4.31 -4.17 -14.39
CA PHE A 431 -3.87 -2.78 -14.42
C PHE A 431 -4.43 -2.12 -15.69
N THR A 432 -5.47 -1.30 -15.56
CA THR A 432 -6.12 -0.64 -16.70
C THR A 432 -6.15 0.87 -16.57
N ASP A 433 -5.96 1.58 -17.69
CA ASP A 433 -6.17 3.03 -17.83
C ASP A 433 -5.38 3.89 -16.82
N ASN A 434 -4.31 3.36 -16.21
CA ASN A 434 -3.45 4.12 -15.30
C ASN A 434 -2.51 5.00 -16.12
N ALA A 435 -2.44 6.29 -15.80
CA ALA A 435 -1.75 7.28 -16.62
C ALA A 435 -0.65 8.01 -15.85
N THR A 436 0.45 8.34 -16.53
CA THR A 436 1.44 9.26 -15.99
C THR A 436 2.13 10.09 -17.07
N ALA A 437 2.56 11.32 -16.77
CA ALA A 437 3.22 12.15 -17.78
C ALA A 437 4.71 11.79 -18.03
N GLY A 438 5.31 10.95 -17.18
CA GLY A 438 6.68 10.44 -17.38
C GLY A 438 6.73 8.97 -17.81
N ASN A 439 7.04 8.07 -16.88
CA ASN A 439 7.39 6.67 -17.16
C ASN A 439 6.48 5.69 -16.42
N ALA A 440 6.06 4.63 -17.12
CA ALA A 440 5.16 3.58 -16.65
C ALA A 440 3.82 4.10 -16.09
N GLY A 441 2.74 4.01 -16.87
CA GLY A 441 1.39 4.22 -16.38
C GLY A 441 1.01 3.15 -15.34
N ALA A 442 1.34 1.87 -15.58
CA ALA A 442 0.98 0.79 -14.66
C ALA A 442 2.01 0.54 -13.53
N LEU A 443 3.27 0.21 -13.86
CA LEU A 443 4.23 -0.38 -12.93
C LEU A 443 5.66 0.18 -13.09
N TRP A 444 6.13 0.91 -12.10
CA TRP A 444 7.57 1.15 -11.91
C TRP A 444 8.16 0.00 -11.06
N ALA A 445 8.87 -0.91 -11.71
CA ALA A 445 9.37 -2.17 -11.13
C ALA A 445 10.62 -2.02 -10.24
N GLY A 446 11.09 -0.81 -9.99
CA GLY A 446 12.19 -0.56 -9.05
C GLY A 446 13.52 -1.18 -9.47
N SER A 447 14.40 -1.44 -8.50
CA SER A 447 15.76 -1.98 -8.72
C SER A 447 16.00 -3.37 -8.13
N GLY A 448 14.93 -4.04 -7.67
CA GLY A 448 14.95 -5.43 -7.19
C GLY A 448 14.54 -6.45 -8.26
N VAL A 449 14.09 -7.61 -7.80
CA VAL A 449 13.58 -8.72 -8.63
C VAL A 449 12.06 -8.69 -8.63
N VAL A 450 11.45 -8.57 -9.82
CA VAL A 450 10.00 -8.56 -10.01
C VAL A 450 9.56 -9.71 -10.92
N THR A 451 8.63 -10.53 -10.45
CA THR A 451 7.97 -11.57 -11.26
C THR A 451 6.52 -11.20 -11.46
N VAL A 452 6.08 -11.15 -12.72
CA VAL A 452 4.69 -10.86 -13.09
C VAL A 452 4.09 -12.06 -13.81
N THR A 453 3.01 -12.61 -13.25
CA THR A 453 2.37 -13.86 -13.69
C THR A 453 0.88 -13.63 -13.92
N ASN A 454 0.30 -14.18 -14.99
CA ASN A 454 -1.16 -14.15 -15.24
C ASN A 454 -1.78 -12.77 -14.96
N THR A 455 -1.22 -11.70 -15.54
CA THR A 455 -1.59 -10.31 -15.24
C THR A 455 -1.99 -9.59 -16.53
N THR A 456 -3.01 -8.74 -16.48
CA THR A 456 -3.52 -7.99 -17.63
C THR A 456 -3.17 -6.52 -17.49
N PHE A 457 -2.48 -5.96 -18.49
CA PHE A 457 -2.18 -4.54 -18.59
C PHE A 457 -2.85 -3.94 -19.83
N SER A 458 -3.89 -3.12 -19.66
CA SER A 458 -4.67 -2.54 -20.77
C SER A 458 -4.76 -1.01 -20.72
N GLY A 459 -4.68 -0.33 -21.86
CA GLY A 459 -4.98 1.12 -21.95
C GLY A 459 -4.11 2.09 -21.13
N ASN A 460 -3.08 1.62 -20.42
CA ASN A 460 -2.23 2.46 -19.57
C ASN A 460 -1.40 3.44 -20.42
N GLU A 461 -1.17 4.66 -19.93
CA GLU A 461 -0.49 5.73 -20.67
C GLU A 461 0.77 6.24 -19.96
N ALA A 462 1.86 6.43 -20.72
CA ALA A 462 3.01 7.25 -20.33
C ALA A 462 3.85 7.73 -21.52
N ASP A 463 4.72 8.72 -21.35
CA ASP A 463 5.66 9.12 -22.42
C ASP A 463 6.69 8.03 -22.71
N TYR A 464 7.17 7.28 -21.70
CA TYR A 464 8.15 6.22 -21.94
C TYR A 464 7.88 4.91 -21.18
N GLY A 465 7.80 3.80 -21.94
CA GLY A 465 7.50 2.47 -21.41
C GLY A 465 6.19 2.43 -20.62
N PRO A 466 5.03 2.63 -21.25
CA PRO A 466 3.79 3.03 -20.59
C PRO A 466 3.13 1.97 -19.72
N VAL A 467 3.63 0.73 -19.73
CA VAL A 467 3.23 -0.29 -18.77
C VAL A 467 4.31 -0.52 -17.73
N ILE A 468 5.50 -0.98 -18.15
CA ILE A 468 6.58 -1.37 -17.23
C ILE A 468 7.84 -0.58 -17.52
N PHE A 469 8.35 0.08 -16.48
CA PHE A 469 9.68 0.68 -16.43
C PHE A 469 10.45 0.14 -15.23
N LYS A 470 11.74 -0.22 -15.39
CA LYS A 470 12.59 -0.67 -14.26
C LYS A 470 13.86 0.16 -14.08
N GLY A 471 14.39 0.13 -12.87
CA GLY A 471 15.71 0.64 -12.54
C GLY A 471 16.84 -0.16 -13.17
N GLN A 472 18.02 0.47 -13.26
CA GLN A 472 19.18 -0.03 -14.00
C GLN A 472 19.61 -1.46 -13.60
N THR A 473 19.56 -1.79 -12.30
CA THR A 473 19.98 -3.10 -11.75
C THR A 473 18.84 -4.08 -11.51
N GLY A 474 17.58 -3.66 -11.73
CA GLY A 474 16.43 -4.54 -11.49
C GLY A 474 16.33 -5.65 -12.53
N SER A 475 15.56 -6.69 -12.22
CA SER A 475 15.17 -7.72 -13.17
C SER A 475 13.66 -7.93 -13.16
N VAL A 476 13.09 -8.10 -14.34
CA VAL A 476 11.68 -8.44 -14.54
C VAL A 476 11.61 -9.80 -15.24
N THR A 477 10.70 -10.66 -14.78
CA THR A 477 10.27 -11.87 -15.48
C THR A 477 8.77 -11.79 -15.74
N LEU A 478 8.36 -12.08 -16.97
CA LEU A 478 6.97 -12.04 -17.42
C LEU A 478 6.53 -13.45 -17.80
N THR A 479 5.50 -13.96 -17.15
CA THR A 479 4.88 -15.26 -17.46
C THR A 479 3.39 -15.05 -17.69
N ASN A 480 2.92 -15.41 -18.89
CA ASN A 480 1.51 -15.41 -19.24
C ASN A 480 0.80 -14.05 -19.01
N VAL A 481 1.47 -12.96 -19.39
CA VAL A 481 1.01 -11.57 -19.22
C VAL A 481 0.39 -11.04 -20.52
N ILE A 482 -0.74 -10.33 -20.42
CA ILE A 482 -1.31 -9.57 -21.54
C ILE A 482 -0.89 -8.11 -21.46
N PHE A 483 -0.43 -7.55 -22.58
CA PHE A 483 -0.27 -6.11 -22.80
C PHE A 483 -1.15 -5.69 -23.98
N ALA A 484 -2.22 -4.91 -23.76
CA ALA A 484 -3.18 -4.51 -24.79
C ALA A 484 -3.41 -2.99 -24.84
N ASP A 485 -3.45 -2.41 -26.03
CA ASP A 485 -3.90 -1.02 -26.30
C ASP A 485 -3.27 0.08 -25.44
N ASN A 486 -2.11 -0.20 -24.83
CA ASN A 486 -1.39 0.74 -23.98
C ASN A 486 -0.77 1.85 -24.85
N THR A 487 -0.82 3.08 -24.35
CA THR A 487 -0.62 4.29 -25.17
C THR A 487 0.58 5.12 -24.71
N THR A 488 1.06 5.96 -25.62
CA THR A 488 2.16 6.88 -25.40
C THR A 488 2.07 8.00 -26.42
N GLN A 489 2.50 9.21 -26.06
CA GLN A 489 2.61 10.34 -27.00
C GLN A 489 3.98 10.39 -27.69
N ASN A 490 4.97 9.70 -27.14
CA ASN A 490 6.31 9.59 -27.71
C ASN A 490 6.29 8.72 -28.97
N GLU A 491 6.81 9.22 -30.10
CA GLU A 491 6.71 8.46 -31.35
C GLU A 491 7.67 7.26 -31.42
N PHE A 492 8.73 7.25 -30.61
CA PHE A 492 9.81 6.27 -30.61
C PHE A 492 9.73 5.23 -29.48
N SER A 493 9.02 5.53 -28.38
CA SER A 493 8.83 4.59 -27.27
C SER A 493 8.12 3.30 -27.75
N ALA A 494 8.34 2.21 -27.02
CA ALA A 494 7.57 0.99 -27.19
C ALA A 494 6.17 1.11 -26.57
N ARG A 495 5.21 0.30 -27.01
CA ARG A 495 3.81 0.36 -26.55
C ARG A 495 3.59 -0.16 -25.14
N ALA A 496 4.53 -0.87 -24.54
CA ALA A 496 4.35 -1.44 -23.20
C ALA A 496 5.60 -1.38 -22.31
N CYS A 497 6.67 -2.11 -22.66
CA CYS A 497 7.89 -2.20 -21.86
C CYS A 497 9.03 -1.37 -22.46
N HIS A 498 9.78 -0.64 -21.62
CA HIS A 498 10.90 0.18 -22.10
C HIS A 498 12.10 -0.62 -22.66
N GLU A 499 12.18 -1.92 -22.33
CA GLU A 499 13.12 -2.90 -22.87
C GLU A 499 12.47 -4.30 -22.85
N THR A 500 13.10 -5.30 -23.49
CA THR A 500 12.65 -6.69 -23.44
C THR A 500 13.15 -7.37 -22.17
N PHE A 501 12.25 -8.00 -21.43
CA PHE A 501 12.50 -8.65 -20.15
C PHE A 501 12.66 -10.18 -20.25
N THR A 502 12.84 -10.84 -19.11
CA THR A 502 12.96 -12.30 -19.04
C THR A 502 11.62 -12.95 -19.39
N ASP A 503 11.62 -13.79 -20.41
CA ASP A 503 10.42 -14.46 -20.91
C ASP A 503 10.19 -15.80 -20.20
N GLY A 504 9.05 -15.93 -19.53
CA GLY A 504 8.55 -17.17 -18.92
C GLY A 504 7.58 -17.95 -19.82
N GLY A 505 7.23 -17.44 -21.01
CA GLY A 505 6.22 -18.01 -21.91
C GLY A 505 4.81 -17.44 -21.71
N GLY A 506 3.89 -17.75 -22.62
CA GLY A 506 2.47 -17.35 -22.56
C GLY A 506 2.15 -15.86 -22.78
N ASN A 507 3.14 -15.00 -22.99
CA ASN A 507 2.94 -13.56 -23.05
C ASN A 507 2.25 -13.10 -24.36
N VAL A 508 1.34 -12.12 -24.30
CA VAL A 508 0.60 -11.54 -25.43
C VAL A 508 0.82 -10.02 -25.47
N GLN A 509 1.01 -9.44 -26.66
CA GLN A 509 1.23 -7.99 -26.83
C GLN A 509 0.47 -7.42 -28.03
N TRP A 510 -0.19 -6.28 -27.82
CA TRP A 510 -0.95 -5.56 -28.84
C TRP A 510 -0.94 -4.04 -28.58
N PRO A 511 -0.81 -3.18 -29.60
CA PRO A 511 -0.55 -3.48 -31.01
C PRO A 511 0.93 -3.81 -31.32
N ASP A 512 1.18 -4.33 -32.53
CA ASP A 512 2.52 -4.70 -33.02
C ASP A 512 3.32 -3.52 -33.63
N ILE A 513 2.76 -2.30 -33.62
CA ILE A 513 3.29 -1.11 -34.30
C ILE A 513 3.33 0.12 -33.38
N LYS A 514 4.49 0.79 -33.38
CA LYS A 514 4.74 2.07 -32.69
C LYS A 514 4.05 3.24 -33.39
N ASN A 515 3.92 4.37 -32.69
CA ASN A 515 3.36 5.61 -33.25
C ASN A 515 4.06 6.05 -34.55
N ASN A 516 5.38 5.89 -34.66
CA ASN A 516 6.14 6.21 -35.88
C ASN A 516 6.06 5.15 -37.00
N GLY A 517 5.20 4.13 -36.87
CA GLY A 517 4.96 3.11 -37.90
C GLY A 517 6.01 1.98 -37.98
N ASN A 518 7.01 1.95 -37.09
CA ASN A 518 7.93 0.82 -36.98
C ASN A 518 7.35 -0.32 -36.12
N PRO A 519 7.84 -1.57 -36.26
CA PRO A 519 7.52 -2.66 -35.35
C PRO A 519 7.78 -2.30 -33.88
N ASP A 520 6.90 -2.77 -32.99
CA ASP A 520 7.04 -2.54 -31.57
C ASP A 520 8.14 -3.40 -30.93
N THR A 521 8.62 -2.96 -29.77
CA THR A 521 9.60 -3.72 -28.98
C THR A 521 8.85 -4.73 -28.10
N PRO A 522 9.09 -6.05 -28.25
CA PRO A 522 8.42 -7.04 -27.41
C PRO A 522 8.84 -6.91 -25.94
N CYS A 523 7.86 -6.94 -25.04
CA CYS A 523 8.05 -7.04 -23.59
C CYS A 523 8.77 -8.33 -23.19
N ALA A 524 8.48 -9.44 -23.89
CA ALA A 524 9.09 -10.75 -23.67
C ALA A 524 9.43 -11.39 -25.04
N ALA A 525 10.57 -12.06 -25.15
CA ALA A 525 11.18 -12.40 -26.44
C ALA A 525 10.31 -13.27 -27.38
N GLY A 526 9.44 -14.12 -26.83
CA GLY A 526 8.48 -14.97 -27.54
C GLY A 526 7.03 -14.49 -27.43
N ALA A 527 6.77 -13.23 -27.07
CA ALA A 527 5.42 -12.70 -26.94
C ALA A 527 4.61 -12.82 -28.25
N LEU A 528 3.36 -13.30 -28.13
CA LEU A 528 2.41 -13.37 -29.22
C LEU A 528 1.88 -11.98 -29.56
N PHE A 529 2.25 -11.45 -30.73
CA PHE A 529 1.66 -10.23 -31.27
C PHE A 529 0.28 -10.51 -31.88
N ALA A 530 -0.77 -10.34 -31.08
CA ALA A 530 -2.16 -10.51 -31.50
C ALA A 530 -3.09 -9.71 -30.57
N ASP A 531 -4.16 -9.15 -31.13
CA ASP A 531 -5.25 -8.52 -30.39
C ASP A 531 -5.94 -9.54 -29.46
N PRO A 532 -5.88 -9.39 -28.13
CA PRO A 532 -6.51 -10.33 -27.19
C PRO A 532 -8.04 -10.19 -27.11
N LEU A 533 -8.65 -9.23 -27.82
CA LEU A 533 -10.09 -8.97 -27.83
C LEU A 533 -10.69 -8.73 -26.44
N LEU A 534 -9.93 -8.11 -25.51
CA LEU A 534 -10.38 -7.86 -24.14
C LEU A 534 -11.71 -7.08 -24.11
N GLU A 535 -12.66 -7.55 -23.31
CA GLU A 535 -13.82 -6.76 -22.94
C GLU A 535 -13.44 -5.69 -21.89
N ALA A 536 -14.25 -4.64 -21.77
CA ALA A 536 -14.00 -3.53 -20.85
C ALA A 536 -13.95 -4.00 -19.38
N LEU A 537 -13.27 -3.23 -18.53
CA LEU A 537 -13.20 -3.51 -17.09
C LEU A 537 -14.60 -3.56 -16.47
N ALA A 538 -14.94 -4.70 -15.88
CA ALA A 538 -16.26 -4.98 -15.32
C ALA A 538 -16.20 -5.89 -14.10
N ASP A 539 -17.31 -5.94 -13.35
CA ASP A 539 -17.59 -7.04 -12.45
C ASP A 539 -18.00 -8.27 -13.27
N ASN A 540 -17.03 -9.15 -13.54
CA ASN A 540 -17.24 -10.45 -14.19
C ASN A 540 -17.37 -11.59 -13.16
N GLY A 541 -17.85 -11.25 -11.95
CA GLY A 541 -17.77 -12.08 -10.76
C GLY A 541 -16.38 -12.05 -10.12
N GLY A 542 -16.29 -12.55 -8.88
CA GLY A 542 -15.06 -12.57 -8.10
C GLY A 542 -14.96 -11.42 -7.10
N PRO A 543 -13.74 -11.12 -6.59
CA PRO A 543 -13.52 -10.16 -5.52
C PRO A 543 -13.07 -8.77 -6.00
N THR A 544 -12.59 -8.65 -7.25
CA THR A 544 -12.08 -7.40 -7.85
C THR A 544 -12.43 -7.35 -9.35
N PRO A 545 -12.64 -6.15 -9.94
CA PRO A 545 -13.03 -6.04 -11.35
C PRO A 545 -11.95 -6.55 -12.31
N THR A 546 -12.36 -7.19 -13.40
CA THR A 546 -11.48 -7.83 -14.40
C THR A 546 -11.84 -7.40 -15.82
N MET A 547 -10.99 -7.72 -16.78
CA MET A 547 -11.28 -7.61 -18.22
C MET A 547 -11.46 -9.01 -18.78
N ALA A 548 -12.63 -9.30 -19.38
CA ALA A 548 -12.97 -10.64 -19.84
C ALA A 548 -12.35 -10.98 -21.20
N LEU A 549 -12.09 -12.27 -21.43
CA LEU A 549 -11.68 -12.79 -22.75
C LEU A 549 -12.88 -13.46 -23.43
N PRO A 550 -13.31 -13.00 -24.62
CA PRO A 550 -14.40 -13.62 -25.35
C PRO A 550 -13.95 -14.87 -26.11
N GLY A 551 -14.88 -15.80 -26.35
CA GLY A 551 -14.62 -17.04 -27.07
C GLY A 551 -14.07 -16.80 -28.48
N GLY A 552 -12.85 -17.31 -28.73
CA GLY A 552 -12.10 -17.07 -29.97
C GLY A 552 -11.00 -16.01 -29.87
N SER A 553 -10.75 -15.45 -28.68
CA SER A 553 -9.55 -14.64 -28.41
C SER A 553 -8.25 -15.44 -28.67
N PRO A 554 -7.22 -14.80 -29.27
CA PRO A 554 -5.86 -15.37 -29.40
C PRO A 554 -5.12 -15.63 -28.08
N ALA A 555 -5.65 -15.15 -26.95
CA ALA A 555 -5.06 -15.32 -25.62
C ALA A 555 -5.50 -16.62 -24.91
N LEU A 556 -6.41 -17.41 -25.50
CA LEU A 556 -7.01 -18.58 -24.86
C LEU A 556 -6.13 -19.83 -24.97
N ASP A 557 -6.10 -20.66 -23.92
CA ASP A 557 -5.39 -21.96 -23.88
C ASP A 557 -3.87 -21.90 -24.24
N ILE A 558 -3.15 -20.79 -24.01
CA ILE A 558 -1.77 -20.62 -24.53
C ILE A 558 -0.62 -20.91 -23.54
N ALA A 559 -0.87 -21.10 -22.25
CA ALA A 559 0.17 -21.32 -21.24
C ALA A 559 -0.02 -22.60 -20.40
N ASP A 560 1.09 -23.19 -19.94
CA ASP A 560 1.13 -24.42 -19.15
C ASP A 560 1.61 -24.24 -17.69
N ALA A 561 2.09 -23.04 -17.34
CA ALA A 561 2.68 -22.71 -16.03
C ALA A 561 1.89 -21.62 -15.30
N CYS A 562 0.69 -21.96 -14.84
CA CYS A 562 -0.28 -21.02 -14.28
C CYS A 562 -0.58 -21.27 -12.78
N PRO A 563 -1.11 -20.28 -12.04
CA PRO A 563 -1.77 -20.51 -10.75
C PRO A 563 -3.04 -21.38 -10.89
N ASP A 564 -3.44 -22.05 -9.82
CA ASP A 564 -4.63 -22.93 -9.80
C ASP A 564 -5.96 -22.21 -10.13
N ALA A 565 -6.00 -20.88 -10.02
CA ALA A 565 -7.19 -20.05 -10.23
C ALA A 565 -6.84 -18.70 -10.91
N ASP A 566 -7.86 -18.03 -11.44
CA ASP A 566 -7.79 -16.66 -11.97
C ASP A 566 -8.05 -15.59 -10.89
N GLN A 567 -8.01 -14.31 -11.27
CA GLN A 567 -8.26 -13.17 -10.36
C GLN A 567 -9.62 -13.22 -9.64
N ARG A 568 -10.58 -13.96 -10.19
CA ARG A 568 -11.93 -14.11 -9.63
C ARG A 568 -12.02 -15.25 -8.63
N GLY A 569 -10.96 -16.05 -8.49
CA GLY A 569 -10.95 -17.30 -7.76
C GLY A 569 -11.60 -18.47 -8.52
N LEU A 570 -11.82 -18.34 -9.84
CA LEU A 570 -12.32 -19.44 -10.66
C LEU A 570 -11.16 -20.33 -11.13
N PRO A 571 -11.32 -21.66 -11.17
CA PRO A 571 -10.22 -22.58 -11.44
C PRO A 571 -9.72 -22.46 -12.88
N ARG A 572 -8.41 -22.65 -13.05
CA ARG A 572 -7.74 -22.79 -14.36
C ARG A 572 -7.56 -24.26 -14.71
N ALA A 573 -7.80 -24.66 -15.95
CA ALA A 573 -8.21 -26.05 -16.24
C ALA A 573 -7.58 -26.72 -17.49
N GLY A 574 -6.25 -26.72 -17.59
CA GLY A 574 -5.53 -27.47 -18.63
C GLY A 574 -4.25 -26.74 -19.04
N LEU A 575 -4.23 -26.29 -20.30
CA LEU A 575 -3.57 -25.02 -20.59
C LEU A 575 -4.48 -23.90 -20.06
N CYS A 576 -3.93 -22.74 -19.76
CA CYS A 576 -4.68 -21.61 -19.23
C CYS A 576 -4.59 -20.38 -20.14
N ASP A 577 -5.52 -19.46 -19.94
CA ASP A 577 -5.60 -18.21 -20.68
C ASP A 577 -4.54 -17.21 -20.20
N ALA A 578 -4.09 -16.33 -21.10
CA ALA A 578 -3.19 -15.25 -20.73
C ALA A 578 -3.87 -14.18 -19.88
N GLY A 579 -3.09 -13.55 -19.01
CA GLY A 579 -3.58 -12.50 -18.12
C GLY A 579 -4.40 -13.00 -16.95
N ALA A 580 -5.17 -12.09 -16.36
CA ALA A 580 -5.79 -12.25 -15.04
C ALA A 580 -7.15 -13.01 -15.05
N TYR A 581 -7.68 -13.32 -16.23
CA TYR A 581 -8.98 -13.94 -16.44
C TYR A 581 -8.83 -15.36 -17.00
N GLU A 582 -9.78 -16.25 -16.73
CA GLU A 582 -9.90 -17.58 -17.38
C GLU A 582 -11.34 -17.77 -17.92
N LEU A 583 -11.49 -17.96 -19.23
CA LEU A 583 -12.77 -18.25 -19.88
C LEU A 583 -13.27 -19.63 -19.44
N GLN A 584 -14.45 -19.64 -18.80
CA GLN A 584 -15.07 -20.89 -18.32
C GLN A 584 -15.87 -21.58 -19.44
N PRO A 585 -15.93 -22.93 -19.49
CA PRO A 585 -16.58 -23.70 -20.58
C PRO A 585 -18.11 -23.61 -20.68
#